data_AF-A0A945UZX8-F1
#
_entry.id   AF-A0A945UZX8-F1
#
_cell.length_a   1.000
_cell.length_b   1.000
_cell.length_c   1.000
_cell.angle_alpha   90.00
_cell.angle_beta   90.00
_cell.angle_gamma   90.00
#
_symmetry.space_group_name_H-M   'P 1'
#
loop_
_entity.id
_entity.type
_entity.pdbx_description
1 polymer ?
#
loop_
_entity_poly.entity_id
_entity_poly.type
_entity_poly.pdbx_seq_one_letter_code
_entity_poly.pdbx_strand_id
1 'polypeptide(L)'
;MTSGPIETYYLSNKTYLTSFPEEAKCTITGHSEETASARTPILLNSSNLSGPMKIACTHEGYWTSNILLEPIDGKTLASRLIGRENITILNGGYNEADLWPHSRLPRKLHIVLRRNAFDTSEAKNLYYADEILYAKKSWGLLINNLLSSCKHQNDMQPPVTSILSRSHCRFATKRLQTLGRNDLIKIEQERRRSSVE
;
A
#
# COMPACT_ATOMS: atom_id res chain seq x y z
N MET A 1 -23.79 -2.62 45.30
CA MET A 1 -23.14 -3.16 44.08
C MET A 1 -23.48 -2.24 42.93
N THR A 2 -22.71 -1.16 42.76
CA THR A 2 -22.89 -0.19 41.68
C THR A 2 -21.98 -0.58 40.53
N SER A 3 -22.57 -1.10 39.46
CA SER A 3 -21.93 -1.30 38.17
C SER A 3 -21.43 0.05 37.65
N GLY A 4 -20.13 0.32 37.81
CA GLY A 4 -19.49 1.44 37.14
C GLY A 4 -19.64 1.27 35.62
N PRO A 5 -19.73 2.38 34.86
CA PRO A 5 -19.66 2.29 33.42
C PRO A 5 -18.32 1.65 33.09
N ILE A 6 -18.37 0.55 32.34
CA ILE A 6 -17.18 0.05 31.65
C ILE A 6 -16.79 1.21 30.74
N GLU A 7 -15.78 1.98 31.14
CA GLU A 7 -15.03 2.83 30.24
C GLU A 7 -14.49 1.89 29.16
N THR A 8 -15.24 1.77 28.07
CA THR A 8 -14.75 1.28 26.79
C THR A 8 -13.66 2.26 26.38
N TYR A 9 -12.45 2.02 26.90
CA TYR A 9 -11.22 2.61 26.41
C TYR A 9 -11.31 2.66 24.91
N TYR A 10 -11.39 3.88 24.38
CA TYR A 10 -11.42 4.20 22.96
C TYR A 10 -10.49 3.24 22.22
N LEU A 11 -11.09 2.31 21.47
CA LEU A 11 -10.40 1.34 20.62
C LEU A 11 -9.37 2.10 19.81
N SER A 12 -8.11 1.90 20.16
CA SER A 12 -7.05 2.77 19.71
C SER A 12 -6.96 2.69 18.20
N ASN A 13 -7.21 3.82 17.53
CA ASN A 13 -6.95 4.10 16.13
C ASN A 13 -5.44 3.94 15.86
N LYS A 14 -4.88 2.73 15.94
CA LYS A 14 -3.45 2.46 15.80
C LYS A 14 -3.21 1.60 14.57
N THR A 15 -2.37 2.05 13.65
CA THR A 15 -1.92 1.23 12.52
C THR A 15 -0.73 0.39 12.96
N TYR A 16 -0.86 -0.93 12.87
CA TYR A 16 0.23 -1.85 13.17
C TYR A 16 1.19 -1.92 11.98
N LEU A 17 2.41 -1.39 12.15
CA LEU A 17 3.44 -1.36 11.13
C LEU A 17 4.45 -2.47 11.34
N THR A 18 4.67 -3.27 10.30
CA THR A 18 5.67 -4.34 10.24
C THR A 18 6.51 -4.19 8.98
N SER A 19 7.64 -4.91 8.89
CA SER A 19 8.47 -4.89 7.69
C SER A 19 9.13 -6.22 7.38
N PHE A 20 9.60 -6.34 6.14
CA PHE A 20 10.64 -7.29 5.76
C PHE A 20 11.80 -6.50 5.12
N PRO A 21 13.05 -6.66 5.58
CA PRO A 21 13.46 -7.44 6.75
C PRO A 21 12.82 -6.90 8.04
N GLU A 22 12.79 -7.74 9.08
CA GLU A 22 12.32 -7.31 10.40
C GLU A 22 13.22 -6.19 10.97
N GLU A 23 12.72 -5.44 11.94
CA GLU A 23 13.46 -4.37 12.62
C GLU A 23 13.99 -3.23 11.73
N ALA A 24 13.38 -3.05 10.55
CA ALA A 24 13.66 -1.90 9.70
C ALA A 24 13.38 -0.59 10.46
N LYS A 25 14.30 0.37 10.34
CA LYS A 25 14.15 1.69 10.92
C LYS A 25 13.23 2.51 10.03
N CYS A 26 12.04 2.84 10.52
CA CYS A 26 11.06 3.63 9.79
C CYS A 26 10.97 5.04 10.38
N THR A 27 11.09 6.03 9.50
CA THR A 27 10.85 7.44 9.78
C THR A 27 9.48 7.80 9.22
N ILE A 28 8.58 8.27 10.08
CA ILE A 28 7.21 8.66 9.75
C ILE A 28 7.14 10.17 9.87
N THR A 29 6.83 10.84 8.77
CA THR A 29 6.58 12.28 8.71
C THR A 29 5.10 12.51 8.48
N GLY A 30 4.44 13.11 9.48
CA GLY A 30 3.03 13.46 9.45
C GLY A 30 2.75 14.80 8.75
N HIS A 31 1.49 15.23 8.79
CA HIS A 31 1.06 16.50 8.18
C HIS A 31 1.64 17.74 8.87
N SER A 32 1.89 17.67 10.19
CA SER A 32 2.52 18.73 10.99
C SER A 32 4.05 18.81 10.83
N GLU A 33 4.64 18.06 9.89
CA GLU A 33 6.09 17.83 9.74
C GLU A 33 6.78 17.19 10.95
N GLU A 34 6.02 16.88 12.01
CA GLU A 34 6.50 16.05 13.10
C GLU A 34 6.98 14.71 12.56
N THR A 35 8.20 14.37 12.99
CA THR A 35 8.91 13.20 12.51
C THR A 35 9.17 12.26 13.67
N ALA A 36 8.61 11.06 13.59
CA ALA A 36 8.87 9.98 14.53
C ALA A 36 9.75 8.92 13.85
N SER A 37 10.75 8.40 14.56
CA SER A 37 11.58 7.30 14.06
C SER A 37 11.55 6.14 15.04
N ALA A 38 11.25 4.94 14.54
CA ALA A 38 11.23 3.73 15.35
C ALA A 38 11.50 2.49 14.49
N ARG A 39 11.90 1.38 15.12
CA ARG A 39 12.13 0.09 14.46
C ARG A 39 10.86 -0.75 14.51
N THR A 40 10.49 -1.36 13.40
CA THR A 40 9.35 -2.28 13.31
C THR A 40 9.58 -3.54 14.17
N PRO A 41 8.52 -4.15 14.74
CA PRO A 41 7.12 -3.75 14.64
C PRO A 41 6.77 -2.54 15.55
N ILE A 42 5.93 -1.63 15.07
CA ILE A 42 5.45 -0.48 15.85
C ILE A 42 3.95 -0.23 15.71
N LEU A 43 3.35 0.41 16.70
CA LEU A 43 1.98 0.90 16.63
C LEU A 43 1.98 2.41 16.37
N LEU A 44 1.54 2.80 15.18
CA LEU A 44 1.40 4.20 14.79
C LEU A 44 0.05 4.75 15.26
N ASN A 45 0.04 5.80 16.09
CA ASN A 45 -1.20 6.40 16.57
C ASN A 45 -1.87 7.24 15.47
N SER A 46 -2.87 6.70 14.77
CA SER A 46 -3.55 7.36 13.67
C SER A 46 -4.39 8.58 14.04
N SER A 47 -4.59 8.84 15.34
CA SER A 47 -5.21 10.08 15.84
C SER A 47 -4.33 11.32 15.59
N ASN A 48 -3.01 11.15 15.58
CA ASN A 48 -2.06 12.23 15.26
C ASN A 48 -1.79 12.33 13.74
N LEU A 49 -2.46 11.51 12.93
CA LEU A 49 -2.08 11.22 11.54
C LEU A 49 -3.21 11.54 10.55
N SER A 50 -3.99 12.59 10.81
CA SER A 50 -5.17 13.01 10.02
C SER A 50 -4.84 13.58 8.63
N GLY A 51 -3.84 13.02 7.94
CA GLY A 51 -3.38 13.46 6.64
C GLY A 51 -2.44 12.46 5.97
N PRO A 52 -1.98 12.75 4.74
CA PRO A 52 -1.03 11.90 4.06
C PRO A 52 0.28 11.85 4.84
N MET A 53 0.77 10.65 5.11
CA MET A 53 2.04 10.41 5.80
C MET A 53 3.10 9.91 4.83
N LYS A 54 4.32 10.39 5.00
CA LYS A 54 5.49 9.80 4.36
C LYS A 54 6.14 8.84 5.33
N ILE A 55 6.26 7.58 4.94
CA ILE A 55 6.98 6.55 5.69
C ILE A 55 8.20 6.15 4.87
N ALA A 56 9.38 6.41 5.40
CA ALA A 56 10.65 5.99 4.82
C ALA A 56 11.28 4.94 5.74
N CYS A 57 11.42 3.70 5.24
CA CYS A 57 12.03 2.62 6.00
C CYS A 57 13.38 2.22 5.42
N THR A 58 14.37 2.05 6.28
CA THR A 58 15.73 1.67 5.93
C THR A 58 16.17 0.42 6.70
N HIS A 59 16.97 -0.40 6.05
CA HIS A 59 17.68 -1.52 6.66
C HIS A 59 18.98 -1.75 5.89
N GLU A 60 20.05 -2.13 6.59
CA GLU A 60 21.34 -2.45 5.97
C GLU A 60 21.19 -3.63 4.98
N GLY A 61 21.78 -3.51 3.80
CA GLY A 61 21.64 -4.48 2.71
C GLY A 61 20.34 -4.39 1.92
N TYR A 62 19.51 -3.35 2.14
CA TYR A 62 18.25 -3.14 1.44
C TYR A 62 18.08 -1.70 0.93
N TRP A 63 17.32 -1.56 -0.16
CA TRP A 63 16.85 -0.27 -0.66
C TRP A 63 15.87 0.37 0.30
N THR A 64 16.01 1.69 0.49
CA THR A 64 15.03 2.49 1.23
C THR A 64 13.65 2.41 0.58
N SER A 65 12.66 1.93 1.34
CA SER A 65 11.27 1.94 0.89
C SER A 65 10.61 3.26 1.30
N ASN A 66 9.98 3.93 0.34
CA ASN A 66 9.27 5.18 0.55
C ASN A 66 7.79 4.98 0.21
N ILE A 67 6.94 5.17 1.21
CA ILE A 67 5.50 4.99 1.08
C ILE A 67 4.81 6.30 1.44
N LEU A 68 3.89 6.72 0.56
CA LEU A 68 2.90 7.73 0.88
C LEU A 68 1.64 7.01 1.32
N LEU A 69 1.28 7.16 2.59
CA LEU A 69 0.09 6.59 3.18
C LEU A 69 -0.99 7.66 3.26
N GLU A 70 -2.01 7.54 2.42
CA GLU A 70 -3.15 8.45 2.36
C GLU A 70 -4.40 7.76 2.93
N PRO A 71 -5.30 8.49 3.62
CA PRO A 71 -6.62 7.98 3.99
C PRO A 71 -7.39 7.44 2.77
N ILE A 72 -8.11 6.32 2.95
CA ILE A 72 -8.90 5.68 1.89
C ILE A 72 -10.40 5.84 2.22
N ASP A 73 -11.00 6.89 1.67
CA ASP A 73 -12.34 7.38 2.02
C ASP A 73 -13.50 6.57 1.41
N GLY A 74 -13.59 5.27 1.70
CA GLY A 74 -14.73 4.45 1.25
C GLY A 74 -14.82 4.25 -0.26
N LYS A 75 -13.78 4.66 -0.99
CA LYS A 75 -13.74 4.64 -2.45
C LYS A 75 -13.31 3.26 -2.94
N THR A 76 -14.06 2.72 -3.89
CA THR A 76 -13.65 1.53 -4.64
C THR A 76 -12.31 1.78 -5.34
N LEU A 77 -11.55 0.71 -5.64
CA LEU A 77 -10.31 0.81 -6.42
C LEU A 77 -10.49 1.64 -7.72
N ALA A 78 -11.62 1.46 -8.40
CA ALA A 78 -11.95 2.22 -9.60
C ALA A 78 -12.11 3.72 -9.33
N SER A 79 -12.87 4.09 -8.30
CA SER A 79 -13.05 5.49 -7.89
C SER A 79 -11.73 6.15 -7.52
N ARG A 80 -10.85 5.43 -6.80
CA ARG A 80 -9.51 5.92 -6.43
C ARG A 80 -8.60 6.12 -7.65
N LEU A 81 -8.65 5.19 -8.60
CA LEU A 81 -7.92 5.33 -9.88
C LEU A 81 -8.39 6.54 -10.68
N ILE A 82 -9.70 6.80 -10.73
CA ILE A 82 -10.28 7.97 -11.41
C ILE A 82 -9.87 9.27 -10.71
N GLY A 83 -9.94 9.29 -9.37
CA GLY A 83 -9.48 10.39 -8.52
C GLY A 83 -7.97 10.61 -8.53
N ARG A 84 -7.22 9.79 -9.27
CA ARG A 84 -5.76 9.85 -9.41
C ARG A 84 -5.00 9.69 -8.09
N GLU A 85 -5.57 8.96 -7.14
CA GLU A 85 -4.89 8.60 -5.90
C GLU A 85 -3.62 7.77 -6.17
N ASN A 86 -2.72 7.74 -5.18
CA ASN A 86 -1.50 6.97 -5.24
C ASN A 86 -1.79 5.49 -4.96
N ILE A 87 -1.90 4.68 -6.02
CA ILE A 87 -2.15 3.24 -5.92
C ILE A 87 -0.84 2.47 -6.08
N THR A 88 -0.60 1.54 -5.15
CA THR A 88 0.53 0.62 -5.14
C THR A 88 0.03 -0.82 -4.93
N ILE A 89 0.91 -1.82 -5.08
CA ILE A 89 0.60 -3.21 -4.70
C ILE A 89 0.14 -3.28 -3.24
N LEU A 90 0.70 -2.45 -2.37
CA LEU A 90 0.44 -2.48 -0.93
C LEU A 90 -0.99 -2.03 -0.58
N ASN A 91 -1.51 -1.00 -1.25
CA ASN A 91 -2.79 -0.39 -0.89
C ASN A 91 -3.93 -0.62 -1.91
N GLY A 92 -3.63 -1.25 -3.06
CA GLY A 92 -4.60 -1.45 -4.13
C GLY A 92 -5.69 -2.45 -3.78
N GLY A 93 -5.43 -3.37 -2.85
CA GLY A 93 -6.35 -4.42 -2.43
C GLY A 93 -7.17 -4.11 -1.18
N TYR A 94 -6.95 -2.97 -0.51
CA TYR A 94 -7.64 -2.65 0.74
C TYR A 94 -9.15 -2.46 0.52
N ASN A 95 -9.92 -3.04 1.43
CA ASN A 95 -11.37 -2.89 1.55
C ASN A 95 -11.75 -2.25 2.91
N GLU A 96 -13.04 -2.03 3.15
CA GLU A 96 -13.54 -1.41 4.38
C GLU A 96 -13.07 -2.08 5.68
N ALA A 97 -12.93 -3.41 5.69
CA ALA A 97 -12.50 -4.15 6.88
C ALA A 97 -11.01 -3.95 7.19
N ASP A 98 -10.20 -3.60 6.18
CA ASP A 98 -8.78 -3.33 6.34
C ASP A 98 -8.52 -1.94 6.95
N LEU A 99 -9.55 -1.08 7.01
CA LEU A 99 -9.42 0.32 7.38
C LEU A 99 -10.03 0.62 8.75
N TRP A 100 -9.51 1.66 9.41
CA TRP A 100 -10.11 2.23 10.60
C TRP A 100 -11.34 3.07 10.24
N PRO A 101 -12.47 2.98 10.98
CA PRO A 101 -13.70 3.68 10.64
C PRO A 101 -13.56 5.20 10.46
N HIS A 102 -12.76 5.85 11.33
CA HIS A 102 -12.63 7.31 11.34
C HIS A 102 -11.43 7.83 10.57
N SER A 103 -10.23 7.29 10.83
CA SER A 103 -9.01 7.77 10.16
C SER A 103 -8.87 7.28 8.73
N ARG A 104 -9.63 6.23 8.34
CA ARG A 104 -9.59 5.61 7.02
C ARG A 104 -8.20 5.11 6.61
N LEU A 105 -7.31 4.97 7.58
CA LEU A 105 -5.97 4.41 7.44
C LEU A 105 -6.03 2.89 7.66
N PRO A 106 -5.09 2.12 7.07
CA PRO A 106 -5.05 0.68 7.24
C PRO A 106 -4.80 0.30 8.69
N ARG A 107 -5.46 -0.75 9.16
CA ARG A 107 -5.25 -1.33 10.49
C ARG A 107 -3.87 -1.98 10.60
N LYS A 108 -3.38 -2.55 9.50
CA LYS A 108 -2.06 -3.18 9.39
C LYS A 108 -1.37 -2.73 8.10
N LEU A 109 -0.10 -2.37 8.23
CA LEU A 109 0.78 -2.05 7.11
C LEU A 109 2.03 -2.92 7.18
N HIS A 110 2.38 -3.57 6.08
CA HIS A 110 3.60 -4.37 5.98
C HIS A 110 4.50 -3.81 4.87
N ILE A 111 5.67 -3.30 5.24
CA ILE A 111 6.61 -2.66 4.32
C ILE A 111 7.69 -3.64 3.92
N VAL A 112 7.73 -4.01 2.65
CA VAL A 112 8.81 -4.83 2.08
C VAL A 112 9.88 -3.90 1.51
N LEU A 113 11.12 -4.07 1.95
CA LEU A 113 12.30 -3.46 1.38
C LEU A 113 12.98 -4.50 0.49
N ARG A 114 13.48 -4.08 -0.68
CA ARG A 114 14.17 -4.97 -1.61
C ARG A 114 15.66 -5.00 -1.30
N ARG A 115 16.30 -6.17 -1.40
CA ARG A 115 17.76 -6.28 -1.20
C ARG A 115 18.51 -5.42 -2.21
N ASN A 116 19.60 -4.82 -1.77
CA ASN A 116 20.48 -4.00 -2.63
C ASN A 116 21.92 -4.49 -2.73
N ALA A 117 22.30 -5.48 -1.92
CA ALA A 117 23.63 -6.08 -1.90
C ALA A 117 23.52 -7.60 -1.95
N PHE A 118 24.45 -8.24 -2.66
CA PHE A 118 24.44 -9.68 -2.94
C PHE A 118 25.88 -10.21 -3.06
N ASP A 119 26.08 -11.47 -2.63
CA ASP A 119 27.40 -12.13 -2.73
C ASP A 119 27.76 -12.51 -4.18
N THR A 120 26.76 -12.71 -5.04
CA THR A 120 26.98 -13.09 -6.44
C THR A 120 25.99 -12.45 -7.40
N SER A 121 26.41 -12.28 -8.66
CA SER A 121 25.54 -11.82 -9.74
C SER A 121 24.37 -12.80 -10.00
N GLU A 122 24.61 -14.10 -9.84
CA GLU A 122 23.59 -15.16 -9.95
C GLU A 122 22.48 -14.95 -8.92
N ALA A 123 22.85 -14.82 -7.63
CA ALA A 123 21.90 -14.60 -6.53
C ALA A 123 21.09 -13.31 -6.73
N LYS A 124 21.74 -12.23 -7.17
CA LYS A 124 21.06 -10.98 -7.51
C LYS A 124 20.02 -11.18 -8.61
N ASN A 125 20.39 -11.85 -9.70
CA ASN A 125 19.49 -12.02 -10.84
C ASN A 125 18.30 -12.93 -10.49
N LEU A 126 18.52 -14.00 -9.72
CA LEU A 126 17.44 -14.86 -9.23
C LEU A 126 16.47 -14.11 -8.32
N TYR A 127 16.99 -13.38 -7.31
CA TYR A 127 16.17 -12.58 -6.42
C TYR A 127 15.29 -11.57 -7.17
N TYR A 128 15.87 -10.81 -8.11
CA TYR A 128 15.11 -9.83 -8.86
C TYR A 128 14.17 -10.44 -9.91
N ALA A 129 14.43 -11.66 -10.39
CA ALA A 129 13.47 -12.40 -11.20
C ALA A 129 12.20 -12.72 -10.38
N ASP A 130 12.37 -13.16 -9.13
CA ASP A 130 11.26 -13.43 -8.21
C ASP A 130 10.48 -12.15 -7.86
N GLU A 131 11.17 -11.03 -7.60
CA GLU A 131 10.53 -9.71 -7.38
C GLU A 131 9.66 -9.29 -8.59
N ILE A 132 10.16 -9.49 -9.81
CA ILE A 132 9.40 -9.19 -11.04
C ILE A 132 8.18 -10.10 -11.16
N LEU A 133 8.32 -11.40 -10.88
CA LEU A 133 7.21 -12.35 -10.92
C LEU A 133 6.13 -11.99 -9.89
N TYR A 134 6.54 -11.69 -8.66
CA TYR A 134 5.63 -11.23 -7.60
C TYR A 134 4.89 -9.95 -8.01
N ALA A 135 5.61 -8.95 -8.52
CA ALA A 135 5.01 -7.69 -8.94
C ALA A 135 4.00 -7.89 -10.09
N LYS A 136 4.36 -8.68 -11.11
CA LYS A 136 3.45 -9.00 -12.23
C LYS A 136 2.18 -9.70 -11.73
N LYS A 137 2.31 -10.69 -10.85
CA LYS A 137 1.16 -11.41 -10.27
C LYS A 137 0.26 -10.47 -9.48
N SER A 138 0.84 -9.64 -8.62
CA SER A 138 0.11 -8.71 -7.76
C SER A 138 -0.64 -7.64 -8.55
N TRP A 139 0.02 -7.01 -9.54
CA TRP A 139 -0.65 -6.07 -10.45
C TRP A 139 -1.72 -6.76 -11.30
N GLY A 140 -1.47 -7.99 -11.76
CA GLY A 140 -2.45 -8.79 -12.50
C GLY A 140 -3.73 -9.05 -11.71
N LEU A 141 -3.61 -9.35 -10.41
CA LEU A 141 -4.76 -9.50 -9.52
C LEU A 141 -5.57 -8.20 -9.38
N LEU A 142 -4.89 -7.07 -9.19
CA LEU A 142 -5.57 -5.76 -9.12
C LEU A 142 -6.30 -5.43 -10.42
N ILE A 143 -5.69 -5.72 -11.58
CA ILE A 143 -6.32 -5.52 -12.90
C ILE A 143 -7.54 -6.43 -13.05
N ASN A 144 -7.44 -7.70 -12.69
CA ASN A 144 -8.56 -8.64 -12.79
C ASN A 144 -9.73 -8.22 -11.88
N ASN A 145 -9.44 -7.78 -10.65
CA ASN A 145 -10.45 -7.27 -9.72
C ASN A 145 -11.14 -6.03 -10.30
N LEU A 146 -10.38 -5.09 -10.88
CA LEU A 146 -10.95 -3.91 -11.54
C LEU A 146 -11.84 -4.30 -12.74
N LEU A 147 -11.40 -5.25 -13.57
CA LEU A 147 -12.16 -5.70 -14.73
C LEU A 147 -13.45 -6.42 -14.32
N SER A 148 -13.43 -7.23 -13.26
CA SER A 148 -14.64 -7.85 -12.69
C SER A 148 -15.65 -6.79 -12.26
N SER A 149 -15.21 -5.78 -11.49
CA SER A 149 -16.06 -4.65 -11.07
C SER A 149 -16.63 -3.85 -12.26
N CYS A 150 -15.88 -3.77 -13.37
CA CYS A 150 -16.33 -3.13 -14.60
C CYS A 150 -17.30 -3.98 -15.45
N LYS A 151 -17.31 -5.31 -15.30
CA LYS A 151 -18.20 -6.21 -16.05
C LYS A 151 -19.54 -6.43 -15.35
N HIS A 152 -19.55 -6.60 -14.03
CA HIS A 152 -20.78 -6.84 -13.25
C HIS A 152 -21.80 -5.70 -13.30
N GLN A 153 -21.47 -4.56 -13.90
CA GLN A 153 -22.40 -3.44 -14.12
C GLN A 153 -23.18 -3.52 -15.44
N ASN A 154 -22.86 -4.44 -16.36
CA ASN A 154 -23.58 -4.60 -17.64
C ASN A 154 -24.75 -5.59 -17.56
N ASP A 155 -24.76 -6.52 -16.60
CA ASP A 155 -25.65 -7.69 -16.62
C ASP A 155 -26.76 -7.69 -15.55
N MET A 156 -26.84 -6.69 -14.66
CA MET A 156 -27.95 -6.55 -13.69
C MET A 156 -28.40 -5.10 -13.53
N GLN A 157 -29.73 -4.91 -13.40
CA GLN A 157 -30.35 -3.63 -13.04
C GLN A 157 -29.67 -3.05 -11.78
N PRO A 158 -29.26 -1.77 -11.81
CA PRO A 158 -28.25 -1.27 -10.89
C PRO A 158 -28.82 -0.92 -9.51
N PRO A 159 -28.14 -1.26 -8.40
CA PRO A 159 -28.29 -0.49 -7.17
C PRO A 159 -27.71 0.93 -7.38
N VAL A 160 -28.32 1.93 -6.73
CA VAL A 160 -28.19 3.38 -6.97
C VAL A 160 -26.81 3.98 -6.59
N THR A 161 -25.77 3.18 -6.34
CA THR A 161 -24.46 3.68 -5.89
C THR A 161 -23.36 3.48 -6.96
N SER A 162 -23.04 4.58 -7.65
CA SER A 162 -21.92 4.80 -8.58
C SER A 162 -21.82 3.86 -9.80
N ILE A 163 -22.47 4.27 -10.90
CA ILE A 163 -22.28 3.68 -12.22
C ILE A 163 -20.91 4.13 -12.75
N LEU A 164 -19.96 3.20 -12.92
CA LEU A 164 -18.70 3.48 -13.61
C LEU A 164 -18.98 3.43 -15.11
N SER A 165 -18.94 4.58 -15.78
CA SER A 165 -19.07 4.61 -17.23
C SER A 165 -17.98 3.77 -17.92
N ARG A 166 -18.25 3.31 -19.14
CA ARG A 166 -17.26 2.58 -19.95
C ARG A 166 -15.95 3.36 -20.13
N SER A 167 -16.02 4.68 -20.22
CA SER A 167 -14.84 5.55 -20.29
C SER A 167 -14.06 5.58 -18.97
N HIS A 168 -14.75 5.62 -17.83
CA HIS A 168 -14.12 5.50 -16.51
C HIS A 168 -13.39 4.17 -16.33
N CYS A 169 -14.03 3.05 -16.69
CA CYS A 169 -13.40 1.73 -16.64
C CYS A 169 -12.16 1.62 -17.53
N ARG A 170 -12.22 2.17 -18.76
CA ARG A 170 -11.06 2.21 -19.66
C ARG A 170 -9.93 3.08 -19.08
N PHE A 171 -10.26 4.24 -18.51
CA PHE A 171 -9.29 5.12 -17.87
C PHE A 171 -8.61 4.44 -16.67
N ALA A 172 -9.39 3.88 -15.75
CA ALA A 172 -8.89 3.20 -14.56
C ALA A 172 -7.98 2.03 -14.92
N THR A 173 -8.38 1.21 -15.90
CA THR A 173 -7.58 0.07 -16.39
C THR A 173 -6.24 0.55 -16.95
N LYS A 174 -6.25 1.56 -17.83
CA LYS A 174 -5.03 2.12 -18.42
C LYS A 174 -4.11 2.71 -17.34
N ARG A 175 -4.66 3.43 -16.36
CA ARG A 175 -3.89 3.97 -15.24
C ARG A 175 -3.22 2.86 -14.44
N LEU A 176 -3.97 1.82 -14.08
CA LEU A 176 -3.45 0.71 -13.29
C LEU A 176 -2.33 -0.05 -14.04
N GLN A 177 -2.48 -0.25 -15.36
CA GLN A 177 -1.43 -0.81 -16.21
C GLN A 177 -0.17 0.07 -16.24
N THR A 178 -0.33 1.40 -16.34
CA THR A 178 0.81 2.33 -16.29
C THR A 178 1.52 2.28 -14.94
N LEU A 179 0.78 2.22 -13.83
CA LEU A 179 1.37 2.08 -12.50
C LEU A 179 2.17 0.77 -12.38
N GLY A 180 1.60 -0.35 -12.83
CA GLY A 180 2.31 -1.63 -12.87
C GLY A 180 3.57 -1.59 -13.73
N ARG A 181 3.51 -0.98 -14.91
CA ARG A 181 4.70 -0.79 -15.78
C ARG A 181 5.79 0.03 -15.08
N ASN A 182 5.41 1.13 -14.41
CA ASN A 182 6.36 1.99 -13.73
C ASN A 182 7.04 1.28 -12.55
N ASP A 183 6.30 0.46 -11.81
CA ASP A 183 6.85 -0.36 -10.73
C ASP A 183 7.85 -1.40 -11.26
N LEU A 184 7.54 -2.07 -12.37
CA LEU A 184 8.50 -2.98 -13.02
C LEU A 184 9.78 -2.28 -13.50
N ILE A 185 9.66 -1.06 -14.03
CA ILE A 185 10.83 -0.25 -14.40
C ILE A 185 11.66 0.09 -13.16
N LYS A 186 11.01 0.44 -12.04
CA LYS A 186 11.68 0.72 -10.77
C LYS A 186 12.45 -0.50 -10.26
N ILE A 187 11.83 -1.69 -10.30
CA ILE A 187 12.48 -2.95 -9.91
C ILE A 187 13.73 -3.21 -10.76
N GLU A 188 13.65 -3.03 -12.07
CA GLU A 188 14.81 -3.21 -12.97
C GLU A 188 15.92 -2.16 -12.71
N GLN A 189 15.54 -0.92 -12.39
CA GLN A 189 16.51 0.12 -12.01
C GLN A 189 17.23 -0.24 -10.70
N GLU A 190 16.51 -0.74 -9.70
CA GLU A 190 17.07 -1.22 -8.44
C GLU A 190 18.00 -2.43 -8.67
N ARG A 191 17.62 -3.39 -9.53
CA ARG A 191 18.48 -4.53 -9.91
C ARG A 191 19.82 -4.09 -10.48
N ARG A 192 19.81 -3.13 -11.39
CA ARG A 192 21.03 -2.61 -12.05
C ARG A 192 21.94 -1.87 -11.08
N ARG A 193 21.36 -1.19 -10.08
CA ARG A 193 22.08 -0.38 -9.11
C ARG A 193 22.49 -1.16 -7.85
N SER A 194 22.05 -2.41 -7.71
CA SER A 194 22.39 -3.26 -6.59
C SER A 194 23.83 -3.76 -6.73
N SER A 195 24.58 -3.70 -5.63
CA SER A 195 25.97 -4.14 -5.57
C SER A 195 26.09 -5.66 -5.61
N VAL A 196 27.24 -6.12 -6.11
CA VAL A 196 27.74 -7.47 -5.91
C VAL A 196 29.09 -7.29 -5.23
N GLU A 197 29.24 -7.88 -4.05
CA GLU A 197 30.45 -7.76 -3.22
C GLU A 197 31.48 -8.83 -3.53
#